data_AF-A0A179C0V6-F1
#
_entry.id   AF-A0A179C0V6-F1
#
_cell.length_a   1.000
_cell.length_b   1.000
_cell.length_c   1.000
_cell.angle_alpha   90.00
_cell.angle_beta   90.00
_cell.angle_gamma   90.00
#
_symmetry.space_group_name_H-M   'P 1'
#
loop_
_entity.id
_entity.type
_entity.pdbx_description
1 polymer ?
#
loop_
_entity_poly.entity_id
_entity_poly.type
_entity_poly.pdbx_seq_one_letter_code
_entity_poly.pdbx_strand_id
1 'polypeptide(L)'
;MSVTAMNYFVLDNLKKFVEQQVAGRSYGTSREYGRELIRHDKDRQHLCDLLLEGASSDTTEPVDAAYFDSLRARASRQSSR
;
A
#
# COMPACT_ATOMS: atom_id res chain seq x y z
N MET A 1 7.45 -13.75 -23.98
CA MET A 1 7.59 -12.85 -22.80
C MET A 1 8.94 -13.15 -22.16
N SER A 2 9.88 -12.21 -22.20
CA SER A 2 11.19 -12.40 -21.58
C SER A 2 11.09 -12.11 -20.08
N VAL A 3 11.35 -13.12 -19.24
CA VAL A 3 11.57 -12.92 -17.79
C VAL A 3 13.07 -12.70 -17.62
N THR A 4 13.48 -11.45 -17.44
CA THR A 4 14.84 -11.11 -17.03
C THR A 4 14.99 -11.44 -15.55
N ALA A 5 15.79 -12.45 -15.22
CA ALA A 5 16.09 -12.81 -13.84
C ALA A 5 17.19 -11.90 -13.28
N MET A 6 16.81 -10.90 -12.49
CA MET A 6 17.76 -10.05 -11.76
C MET A 6 18.28 -10.82 -10.54
N ASN A 7 19.56 -11.18 -10.53
CA ASN A 7 20.18 -11.98 -9.49
C ASN A 7 20.47 -11.09 -8.26
N TYR A 8 19.46 -10.87 -7.43
CA TYR A 8 19.58 -10.04 -6.23
C TYR A 8 20.31 -10.84 -5.15
N PHE A 9 21.58 -10.50 -4.94
CA PHE A 9 22.43 -11.08 -3.91
C PHE A 9 21.72 -11.00 -2.55
N VAL A 10 21.31 -12.14 -2.03
CA VAL A 10 21.02 -12.26 -0.61
C VAL A 10 22.38 -12.28 0.07
N LEU A 11 22.78 -11.15 0.68
CA LEU A 11 23.85 -11.15 1.67
C LEU A 11 23.56 -12.30 2.65
N ASP A 12 24.55 -13.13 2.99
CA ASP A 12 24.36 -14.35 3.81
C ASP A 12 23.59 -14.09 5.12
N ASN A 13 23.61 -12.85 5.62
CA ASN A 13 22.86 -12.40 6.80
C ASN A 13 21.33 -12.44 6.63
N LEU A 14 20.80 -12.34 5.41
CA LEU A 14 19.36 -12.27 5.11
C LEU A 14 18.80 -13.62 4.62
N LYS A 15 19.67 -14.59 4.28
CA LYS A 15 19.25 -15.88 3.72
C LYS A 15 18.30 -16.64 4.64
N LYS A 16 18.69 -16.80 5.91
CA LYS A 16 17.86 -17.48 6.93
C LYS A 16 16.52 -16.78 7.11
N PHE A 17 16.50 -15.45 7.09
CA PHE A 17 15.27 -14.68 7.21
C PHE A 17 14.36 -14.91 6.00
N VAL A 18 14.89 -14.84 4.77
CA VAL A 18 14.12 -15.12 3.55
C VAL A 18 13.58 -16.55 3.54
N GLU A 19 14.39 -17.54 3.92
CA GLU A 19 13.97 -18.94 4.04
C GLU A 19 12.82 -19.11 5.04
N GLN A 20 12.88 -18.44 6.20
CA GLN A 20 11.79 -18.43 7.18
C GLN A 20 10.51 -17.79 6.64
N GLN A 21 10.62 -16.71 5.87
CA GLN A 21 9.44 -16.08 5.28
C GLN A 21 8.82 -16.93 4.18
N VAL A 22 9.63 -17.63 3.38
CA VAL A 22 9.15 -18.58 2.35
C VAL A 22 8.54 -19.82 3.00
N ALA A 23 9.08 -20.31 4.12
CA ALA A 23 8.54 -21.48 4.82
C ALA A 23 7.28 -21.16 5.66
N GLY A 24 7.24 -19.96 6.26
CA GLY A 24 6.17 -19.54 7.17
C GLY A 24 4.99 -18.84 6.50
N ARG A 25 5.18 -18.32 5.29
CA ARG A 25 4.12 -17.73 4.45
C ARG A 25 4.01 -18.58 3.19
N SER A 26 2.84 -18.62 2.56
CA SER A 26 2.56 -19.49 1.40
C SER A 26 3.32 -19.13 0.11
N TYR A 27 4.51 -18.53 0.19
CA TYR A 27 5.36 -18.25 -0.97
C TYR A 27 6.06 -19.52 -1.43
N GLY A 28 6.00 -19.83 -2.72
CA GLY A 28 6.66 -21.01 -3.29
C GLY A 28 8.16 -20.84 -3.52
N THR A 29 8.68 -19.60 -3.57
CA THR A 29 10.11 -19.33 -3.80
C THR A 29 10.59 -18.01 -3.20
N SER A 30 11.90 -17.87 -2.97
CA SER A 30 12.53 -16.60 -2.57
C SER A 30 12.31 -15.46 -3.57
N ARG A 31 12.18 -15.77 -4.88
CA ARG A 31 11.87 -14.76 -5.91
C ARG A 31 10.44 -14.24 -5.77
N GLU A 32 9.51 -15.09 -5.35
CA GLU A 32 8.14 -14.69 -5.10
C GLU A 32 8.05 -13.78 -3.87
N TYR A 33 8.73 -14.16 -2.79
CA TYR A 33 8.87 -13.31 -1.61
C TYR A 33 9.49 -11.95 -1.97
N GLY A 34 10.56 -11.95 -2.77
CA GLY A 34 11.20 -10.70 -3.24
C GLY A 34 10.27 -9.80 -4.05
N ARG A 35 9.46 -10.37 -4.97
CA ARG A 35 8.47 -9.59 -5.72
C ARG A 35 7.41 -8.98 -4.81
N GLU A 36 6.96 -9.72 -3.79
CA GLU A 36 5.97 -9.22 -2.85
C GLU A 36 6.52 -8.10 -1.98
N LEU A 37 7.78 -8.21 -1.53
CA LEU A 37 8.45 -7.12 -0.83
C LEU A 37 8.54 -5.84 -1.68
N ILE A 38 8.85 -5.98 -2.97
CA ILE A 38 8.89 -4.83 -3.89
C ILE A 38 7.50 -4.20 -4.07
N ARG A 39 6.43 -5.00 -4.14
CA ARG A 39 5.06 -4.47 -4.18
C ARG A 39 4.72 -3.71 -2.91
N HIS A 40 4.98 -4.30 -1.75
CA HIS A 40 4.76 -3.63 -0.47
C HIS A 40 5.55 -2.33 -0.32
N ASP A 41 6.81 -2.31 -0.78
CA ASP A 41 7.60 -1.08 -0.73
C ASP A 41 7.04 -0.01 -1.67
N LYS A 42 6.62 -0.40 -2.89
CA LYS A 42 5.92 0.51 -3.81
C LYS A 42 4.63 1.06 -3.22
N ASP A 43 3.81 0.22 -2.60
CA ASP A 43 2.54 0.63 -1.98
C ASP A 43 2.78 1.58 -0.80
N ARG A 44 3.83 1.31 -0.01
CA ARG A 44 4.25 2.18 1.09
C ARG A 44 4.74 3.54 0.60
N GLN A 45 5.53 3.58 -0.47
CA GLN A 45 5.96 4.83 -1.10
C GLN A 45 4.74 5.62 -1.60
N HIS A 46 3.82 4.96 -2.31
CA HIS A 46 2.61 5.60 -2.80
C HIS A 46 1.75 6.18 -1.67
N LEU A 47 1.58 5.45 -0.56
CA LEU A 47 0.87 5.95 0.61
C LEU A 47 1.59 7.16 1.23
N CYS A 48 2.92 7.11 1.35
CA CYS A 48 3.70 8.25 1.83
C CYS A 48 3.50 9.50 0.95
N ASP A 49 3.50 9.34 -0.37
CA ASP A 49 3.26 10.43 -1.30
C ASP A 49 1.87 11.06 -1.10
N LEU A 50 0.82 10.23 -0.97
CA LEU A 50 -0.54 10.70 -0.70
C LEU A 50 -0.66 11.45 0.64
N LEU A 51 0.03 10.98 1.68
CA LEU A 51 0.05 11.65 2.98
C LEU A 51 0.76 13.01 2.90
N LEU A 52 1.85 13.12 2.12
CA LEU A 52 2.55 14.37 1.90
C LEU A 52 1.73 15.35 1.06
N GLU A 53 1.02 14.86 0.04
CA GLU A 53 0.07 15.64 -0.74
C GLU A 53 -1.04 16.20 0.16
N GLY A 54 -1.67 15.34 0.98
CA GLY A 54 -2.70 15.74 1.93
C GLY A 54 -2.19 16.73 2.98
N ALA A 55 -0.98 16.52 3.52
CA ALA A 55 -0.36 17.45 4.49
C ALA A 55 0.00 18.80 3.87
N SER A 56 0.23 18.85 2.55
CA SER A 56 0.51 20.08 1.81
C SER A 56 -0.75 20.79 1.33
N SER A 57 -1.93 20.20 1.49
CA SER A 57 -3.20 20.80 1.10
C SER A 57 -3.63 21.92 2.05
N ASP A 58 -4.42 22.87 1.53
CA ASP A 58 -4.94 23.95 2.34
C ASP A 58 -5.79 23.41 3.50
N THR A 59 -5.61 23.99 4.68
CA THR A 59 -6.43 23.65 5.84
C THR A 59 -7.87 24.08 5.57
N THR A 60 -8.81 23.18 5.85
CA THR A 60 -10.24 23.45 5.74
C THR A 60 -10.84 23.71 7.12
N GLU A 61 -12.06 24.23 7.13
CA GLU A 61 -12.83 24.35 8.37
C GLU A 61 -13.01 22.99 9.06
N PRO A 62 -13.10 22.96 10.40
CA PRO A 62 -13.29 21.72 11.15
C PRO A 62 -14.46 20.88 10.59
N VAL A 63 -14.16 19.64 10.25
CA VAL A 63 -15.17 18.68 9.80
C VAL A 63 -15.94 18.16 11.02
N ASP A 64 -17.17 18.63 11.19
CA ASP A 64 -18.02 18.33 12.33
C ASP A 64 -19.18 17.35 11.99
N ALA A 65 -20.05 17.09 12.97
CA ALA A 65 -21.21 16.23 12.77
C ALA A 65 -22.20 16.80 11.74
N ALA A 66 -22.39 18.12 11.74
CA ALA A 66 -23.32 18.79 10.83
C ALA A 66 -22.86 18.69 9.37
N TYR A 67 -21.54 18.77 9.13
CA TYR A 67 -20.93 18.49 7.84
C TYR A 67 -21.34 17.10 7.33
N PHE A 68 -21.15 16.04 8.14
CA PHE A 68 -21.48 14.67 7.74
C PHE A 68 -22.98 14.44 7.55
N ASP A 69 -23.84 15.06 8.36
CA ASP A 69 -25.29 15.00 8.19
C ASP A 69 -25.74 15.63 6.87
N SER A 70 -25.18 16.81 6.53
CA SER A 70 -25.44 17.47 5.25
C SER A 70 -24.96 16.63 4.06
N LEU A 71 -23.80 15.98 4.19
CA LEU A 71 -23.21 15.14 3.16
C LEU A 71 -24.07 13.91 2.90
N ARG A 72 -24.54 13.21 3.94
CA ARG A 72 -25.44 12.06 3.83
C ARG A 72 -26.79 12.45 3.21
N ALA A 73 -27.37 13.58 3.64
CA ALA A 73 -28.62 14.06 3.07
C ALA A 73 -28.50 14.43 1.58
N ARG A 74 -27.34 14.92 1.15
CA ARG A 74 -27.06 15.17 -0.27
C ARG A 74 -26.93 13.86 -1.07
N ALA A 75 -26.18 12.88 -0.55
CA ALA A 75 -25.99 11.59 -1.19
C ALA A 75 -27.32 10.81 -1.34
N SER A 76 -28.16 10.81 -0.30
CA SER A 76 -29.47 10.14 -0.35
C SER A 76 -30.38 10.75 -1.42
N ARG A 77 -30.43 12.09 -1.52
CA ARG A 77 -31.17 12.80 -2.57
C ARG A 77 -30.70 12.48 -3.99
N GLN A 78 -29.40 12.23 -4.18
CA GLN A 78 -28.85 11.83 -5.48
C GLN A 78 -29.16 10.37 -5.82
N SER A 79 -29.19 9.48 -4.84
CA SER A 79 -29.55 8.07 -5.05
C SER A 79 -31.04 7.85 -5.32
N SER A 80 -31.89 8.81 -4.97
CA SER A 80 -33.34 8.80 -5.21
C SER A 80 -33.76 9.49 -6.52
N ARG A 81 -32.82 9.94 -7.35
CA ARG A 81 -33.04 10.44 -8.73
C ARG A 81 -32.68 9.37 -9.74
#